data_AF-A0A9X9F2M8-F1
#
_entry.id   AF-A0A9X9F2M8-F1
#
_cell.length_a   1.000
_cell.length_b   1.000
_cell.length_c   1.000
_cell.angle_alpha   90.00
_cell.angle_beta   90.00
_cell.angle_gamma   90.00
#
_symmetry.space_group_name_H-M   'P 1'
#
loop_
_entity.id
_entity.type
_entity.pdbx_description
1 polymer ?
#
loop_
_entity_poly.entity_id
_entity_poly.type
_entity_poly.pdbx_seq_one_letter_code
_entity_poly.pdbx_strand_id
1 'polypeptide(L)' 'MGLFSGILGNASNTSSESVERDLEKIMLDDEKVEHAYKLIRDLIVFTNRRLILVDKQGVTGKKTE' A
#
# COMPACT_ATOMS: atom_id res chain seq x y z
N MET A 1 17.74 7.83 15.52
CA MET A 1 17.97 6.54 14.82
C MET A 1 16.91 5.54 15.27
N GLY A 2 15.74 5.48 14.65
CA GLY A 2 14.70 4.54 15.14
C GLY A 2 13.48 4.41 14.25
N LEU A 3 12.87 5.54 13.87
CA LEU A 3 11.65 5.53 13.04
C LEU A 3 11.93 5.04 11.61
N PHE A 4 12.93 5.60 10.94
CA PHE A 4 13.30 5.17 9.58
C PHE A 4 13.76 3.71 9.52
N SER A 5 14.46 3.21 10.54
CA SER A 5 14.93 1.82 10.57
C SER A 5 13.78 0.83 10.81
N GLY A 6 12.75 1.21 11.58
CA GLY A 6 11.55 0.39 11.78
C GLY A 6 10.65 0.34 10.54
N ILE A 7 10.62 1.42 9.75
CA ILE A 7 9.91 1.49 8.47
C ILE A 7 10.63 0.63 7.43
N LEU A 8 11.95 0.74 7.30
CA LEU A 8 12.74 -0.09 6.37
C LEU A 8 12.76 -1.58 6.76
N GLY A 9 12.74 -1.91 8.06
CA GLY A 9 12.74 -3.30 8.54
C GLY A 9 11.41 -4.04 8.40
N ASN A 10 10.28 -3.32 8.30
CA ASN A 10 8.94 -3.90 8.09
C ASN A 10 8.37 -3.62 6.69
N ALA A 11 9.06 -2.85 5.85
CA ALA A 11 8.69 -2.66 4.46
C ALA A 11 9.00 -3.95 3.68
N SER A 12 8.17 -4.98 3.87
CA SER A 12 8.15 -6.10 2.94
C SER A 12 7.69 -5.55 1.59
N ASN A 13 8.57 -5.58 0.58
CA ASN A 13 8.19 -5.34 -0.81
C ASN A 13 6.98 -6.22 -1.12
N THR A 14 5.80 -5.61 -1.14
CA THR A 14 4.58 -6.32 -1.51
C THR A 14 4.58 -6.39 -3.02
N SER A 15 4.28 -7.57 -3.57
CA SER A 15 4.21 -7.72 -5.02
C SER A 15 3.15 -6.78 -5.57
N SER A 16 3.55 -5.92 -6.51
CA SER A 16 2.68 -4.93 -7.15
C SER A 16 1.40 -5.57 -7.71
N GLU A 17 1.50 -6.79 -8.24
CA GLU A 17 0.36 -7.57 -8.73
C GLU A 17 -0.69 -7.89 -7.66
N SER A 18 -0.29 -8.15 -6.41
CA SER A 18 -1.24 -8.43 -5.33
C SER A 18 -2.01 -7.17 -4.95
N VAL A 19 -1.33 -6.03 -4.95
CA VAL A 19 -1.90 -4.72 -4.63
C VAL A 19 -2.80 -4.21 -5.74
N GLU A 20 -2.40 -4.44 -6.99
CA GLU A 20 -3.21 -4.09 -8.16
C GLU A 20 -4.53 -4.86 -8.16
N ARG A 21 -4.53 -6.15 -7.79
CA ARG A 21 -5.78 -6.92 -7.60
C ARG A 21 -6.64 -6.41 -6.45
N ASP A 22 -6.03 -6.05 -5.32
CA ASP A 22 -6.75 -5.52 -4.16
C ASP A 22 -7.39 -4.15 -4.47
N LEU A 23 -6.76 -3.34 -5.32
CA LEU A 23 -7.19 -1.99 -5.68
C LEU A 23 -7.91 -1.89 -7.03
N GLU A 24 -8.06 -3.00 -7.76
CA GLU A 24 -8.68 -3.06 -9.10
C GLU A 24 -10.04 -2.35 -9.15
N LYS A 25 -10.83 -2.42 -8.06
CA LYS A 25 -12.16 -1.79 -7.97
C LYS A 25 -12.14 -0.27 -7.82
N ILE A 26 -11.02 0.33 -7.42
CA ILE A 26 -10.87 1.77 -7.20
C ILE A 26 -9.92 2.43 -8.21
N MET A 27 -9.20 1.61 -8.98
CA MET A 27 -8.30 2.04 -10.04
C MET A 27 -9.08 2.28 -11.33
N LEU A 28 -8.56 3.18 -12.17
CA LEU A 28 -9.08 3.39 -13.52
C LEU A 28 -8.51 2.32 -14.47
N ASP A 29 -9.21 2.02 -15.57
CA ASP A 29 -8.83 0.98 -16.54
C ASP A 29 -7.41 1.15 -17.12
N ASP A 30 -6.88 2.37 -17.14
CA ASP A 30 -5.56 2.73 -17.65
C ASP A 30 -4.58 3.20 -16.56
N GLU A 31 -4.95 3.04 -15.30
CA GLU A 31 -4.09 3.28 -14.13
C GLU A 31 -3.29 2.01 -13.82
N LYS A 32 -1.99 2.15 -13.58
CA LYS A 32 -1.08 1.02 -13.28
C LYS A 32 -0.31 1.26 -12.00
N VAL A 33 -0.14 0.20 -11.21
CA VAL A 33 0.72 0.23 -10.02
C VAL A 33 2.19 0.15 -10.45
N GLU A 34 2.96 1.20 -10.15
CA GLU A 34 4.40 1.23 -10.39
C GLU A 34 5.16 0.68 -9.18
N HIS A 35 4.81 1.16 -7.98
CA HIS A 35 5.44 0.74 -6.73
C HIS A 35 4.41 0.60 -5.62
N ALA A 36 4.57 -0.42 -4.78
CA ALA A 36 3.72 -0.61 -3.61
C ALA A 36 4.57 -0.95 -2.37
N TYR A 37 4.38 -0.18 -1.32
CA TYR A 37 5.06 -0.34 -0.04
C TYR A 37 4.03 -0.59 1.03
N LYS A 38 4.11 -1.77 1.65
CA LYS A 38 3.33 -2.07 2.84
C LYS A 38 4.16 -1.70 4.06
N LEU A 39 3.70 -0.70 4.78
CA LEU A 39 4.11 -0.42 6.14
C LEU A 39 3.24 -1.27 7.08
N ILE A 40 3.67 -1.44 8.33
CA ILE A 40 3.08 -2.36 9.33
C ILE A 40 1.54 -2.44 9.24
N ARG A 41 0.86 -1.29 9.10
CA ARG A 41 -0.60 -1.18 8.89
C ARG A 41 -0.99 -0.54 7.56
N ASP A 42 -0.20 0.40 7.08
CA ASP A 42 -0.56 1.25 5.94
C ASP A 42 0.00 0.69 4.64
N LEU A 43 -0.71 0.88 3.54
CA LEU A 43 -0.24 0.56 2.21
C LEU A 43 -0.10 1.85 1.40
N ILE A 44 1.11 2.09 0.90
CA ILE A 44 1.45 3.22 0.05
C ILE A 44 1.63 2.69 -1.36
N VAL A 45 0.80 3.15 -2.28
CA VAL A 45 0.82 2.71 -3.68
C VAL A 45 1.06 3.89 -4.59
N PHE A 46 2.14 3.82 -5.35
CA PHE A 46 2.48 4.75 -6.40
C PHE A 46 1.95 4.19 -7.70
N THR A 47 1.07 4.95 -8.35
CA THR A 47 0.59 4.66 -9.70
C THR A 47 1.15 5.68 -10.68
N ASN A 48 0.96 5.43 -11.97
CA ASN A 48 1.25 6.38 -13.04
C ASN A 48 0.41 7.68 -12.99
N ARG A 49 -0.58 7.78 -12.10
CA ARG A 49 -1.48 8.95 -12.01
C ARG A 49 -1.50 9.64 -10.66
N ARG A 50 -1.40 8.87 -9.57
CA ARG A 50 -1.59 9.36 -8.20
C ARG A 50 -0.91 8.48 -7.17
N LEU A 51 -0.74 9.06 -5.99
CA LEU A 51 -0.38 8.35 -4.77
C LEU A 51 -1.65 7.89 -4.05
N ILE A 52 -1.75 6.61 -3.75
CA ILE A 52 -2.84 6.02 -2.96
C ILE A 52 -2.27 5.63 -1.60
N LEU A 53 -2.85 6.18 -0.54
CA LEU A 53 -2.53 5.86 0.84
C LEU A 53 -3.72 5.12 1.42
N VAL A 54 -3.53 3.84 1.73
CA VAL A 54 -4.56 2.99 2.34
C VAL A 54 -4.18 2.78 3.80
N ASP A 55 -4.92 3.41 4.71
CA ASP A 55 -4.80 3.17 6.15
C ASP A 55 -5.75 2.02 6.55
N LYS A 56 -5.20 0.93 7.07
CA LYS A 56 -6.03 -0.14 7.64
C LYS A 56 -6.36 0.19 9.11
N GLN A 57 -7.41 0.99 9.31
CA GLN A 57 -7.81 1.45 10.63
C GLN A 57 -8.69 0.44 11.39
N GLY A 58 -8.19 -0.18 12.46
CA GLY A 58 -8.99 -1.01 13.38
C GLY A 58 -8.15 -1.94 14.26
N VAL A 59 -8.61 -2.26 15.47
CA VAL A 59 -7.88 -3.09 16.48
C VAL A 59 -7.47 -4.47 15.94
N THR A 60 -8.16 -4.96 14.90
CA THR A 60 -7.92 -6.25 14.24
C THR A 60 -7.27 -6.14 12.85
N GLY A 61 -7.00 -4.92 12.35
CA GLY A 61 -6.48 -4.69 10.99
C GLY A 61 -7.42 -5.12 9.85
N LYS A 62 -8.70 -5.39 10.15
CA LYS A 62 -9.71 -5.86 9.17
C LYS A 62 -10.57 -4.75 8.57
N LYS A 63 -10.51 -3.52 9.09
CA LYS A 63 -11.20 -2.39 8.48
C LYS A 63 -10.23 -1.70 7.52
N THR A 64 -10.70 -1.43 6.31
CA THR A 64 -10.02 -0.64 5.29
C THR A 64 -11.01 0.47 4.94
N GLU A 65 -10.65 1.71 5.24
CA GLU A 65 -11.41 2.93 4.93
C GLU A 65 -10.66 3.76 3.89
#